data_AF-A0A969H0U6-F1
#
_entry.id   AF-A0A969H0U6-F1
#
_cell.length_a   1.000
_cell.length_b   1.000
_cell.length_c   1.000
_cell.angle_alpha   90.00
_cell.angle_beta   90.00
_cell.angle_gamma   90.00
#
_symmetry.space_group_name_H-M   'P 1'
#
loop_
_entity.id
_entity.type
_entity.pdbx_description
1 polymer ?
#
loop_
_entity_poly.entity_id
_entity_poly.type
_entity_poly.pdbx_seq_one_letter_code
_entity_poly.pdbx_strand_id
1 'polypeptide(L)'
;MAIATLGATPTLAGDPFRASNPRAIDDQTEAAFNALFEQGNYRSAEQLLQSVETDEPLAYAMKASLAYMNEDLDAMAENATLTREAAERLIASDPLRGNIYVAAGHFLEGAHTLTIQGVVRGTPTALSKLQLVFDSLKEAEEIDPLDPELNLVKGYMDLMLAVNLPFSDPAQAIERLENYAAPEYLAQRGIAIAYRDLDRQEEAMVAVEQALQATPDNPDLLYLKAQILVQQERDQESLVFFQQALARQTQLLPNLAGQIAWEACRADSRATGRNQDCSAARDSAEEASQG
;
A
#
# COMPACT_ATOMS: atom_id res chain seq x y z
N MET A 1 20.73 -13.46 48.46
CA MET A 1 19.67 -13.52 47.43
C MET A 1 20.00 -12.44 46.42
N ALA A 2 20.68 -12.78 45.33
CA ALA A 2 20.99 -11.84 44.27
C ALA A 2 19.84 -11.89 43.27
N ILE A 3 19.09 -10.79 43.15
CA ILE A 3 18.05 -10.63 42.15
C ILE A 3 18.78 -10.32 40.84
N ALA A 4 18.88 -11.31 39.97
CA ALA A 4 19.35 -11.12 38.61
C ALA A 4 18.24 -10.41 37.82
N THR A 5 18.40 -9.10 37.62
CA THR A 5 17.67 -8.36 36.60
C THR A 5 18.14 -8.83 35.24
N LEU A 6 17.33 -9.65 34.58
CA LEU A 6 17.43 -9.91 33.15
C LEU A 6 17.21 -8.57 32.44
N GLY A 7 18.30 -7.99 31.92
CA GLY A 7 18.20 -6.88 30.98
C GLY A 7 17.54 -7.41 29.71
N ALA A 8 16.33 -6.93 29.41
CA ALA A 8 15.80 -7.02 28.06
C ALA A 8 16.77 -6.24 27.17
N THR A 9 17.46 -6.93 26.26
CA THR A 9 18.13 -6.26 25.15
C THR A 9 17.05 -5.51 24.37
N PRO A 10 17.17 -4.19 24.15
CA PRO A 10 16.26 -3.53 23.23
C PRO A 10 16.40 -4.24 21.90
N THR A 11 15.35 -4.90 21.45
CA THR A 11 15.24 -5.32 20.05
C THR A 11 15.24 -4.03 19.26
N LEU A 12 16.36 -3.75 18.57
CA LEU A 12 16.42 -2.65 17.62
C LEU A 12 15.28 -2.87 16.61
N ALA A 13 14.47 -1.83 16.37
CA ALA A 13 13.46 -1.85 15.33
C ALA A 13 14.08 -2.28 13.99
N GLY A 14 13.31 -3.07 13.26
CA GLY A 14 13.76 -3.77 12.06
C GLY A 14 12.78 -3.57 10.92
N ASP A 15 13.28 -3.60 9.70
CA ASP A 15 12.40 -3.58 8.54
C ASP A 15 11.41 -4.76 8.57
N PRO A 16 10.16 -4.54 8.14
CA PRO A 16 9.09 -5.54 8.21
C PRO A 16 9.18 -6.60 7.09
N PHE A 17 10.18 -6.51 6.21
CA PHE A 17 10.31 -7.33 5.02
C PHE A 17 11.17 -8.57 5.27
N ARG A 18 12.13 -8.49 6.19
CA ARG A 18 13.10 -9.56 6.45
C ARG A 18 12.91 -10.19 7.83
N ALA A 19 12.39 -11.42 7.85
CA ALA A 19 12.25 -12.20 9.09
C ALA A 19 13.60 -12.61 9.72
N SER A 20 14.68 -12.62 8.93
CA SER A 20 16.04 -12.92 9.39
C SER A 20 16.98 -11.77 9.03
N ASN A 21 17.72 -11.27 10.02
CA ASN A 21 18.63 -10.12 9.88
C ASN A 21 17.94 -8.88 9.27
N PRO A 22 16.89 -8.35 9.91
CA PRO A 22 16.22 -7.14 9.43
C PRO A 22 17.19 -5.96 9.44
N ARG A 23 17.02 -5.06 8.46
CA ARG A 23 17.73 -3.80 8.41
C ARG A 23 17.19 -2.87 9.48
N ALA A 24 18.09 -2.16 10.14
CA ALA A 24 17.69 -1.21 11.16
C ALA A 24 16.93 -0.04 10.52
N ILE A 25 15.73 0.21 11.02
CA ILE A 25 14.95 1.42 10.78
C ILE A 25 14.59 2.01 12.15
N ASP A 26 14.10 3.25 12.19
CA ASP A 26 13.65 3.81 13.46
C ASP A 26 12.31 3.20 13.92
N ASP A 27 12.12 3.14 15.24
CA ASP A 27 10.95 2.54 15.88
C ASP A 27 9.61 3.17 15.39
N GLN A 28 9.63 4.45 15.01
CA GLN A 28 8.41 5.14 14.56
C GLN A 28 8.08 4.80 13.10
N THR A 29 9.07 4.63 12.23
CA THR A 29 8.87 4.13 10.87
C THR A 29 8.33 2.70 10.89
N GLU A 30 8.87 1.82 11.73
CA GLU A 30 8.32 0.45 11.88
C GLU A 30 6.87 0.49 12.39
N ALA A 31 6.60 1.26 13.45
CA ALA A 31 5.26 1.39 14.01
C ALA A 31 4.27 1.99 13.00
N ALA A 32 4.69 3.00 12.23
CA ALA A 32 3.88 3.61 11.19
C ALA A 32 3.58 2.63 10.06
N PHE A 33 4.56 1.81 9.66
CA PHE A 33 4.36 0.76 8.68
C PHE A 33 3.30 -0.24 9.16
N ASN A 34 3.42 -0.75 10.38
CA ASN A 34 2.48 -1.71 10.93
C ASN A 34 1.07 -1.09 11.06
N ALA A 35 0.98 0.16 11.54
CA ALA A 35 -0.28 0.89 11.59
C ALA A 35 -0.92 1.00 10.20
N LEU A 36 -0.16 1.40 9.18
CA LEU A 36 -0.67 1.60 7.83
C LEU A 36 -1.06 0.30 7.14
N PHE A 37 -0.15 -0.67 7.13
CA PHE A 37 -0.23 -1.82 6.25
C PHE A 37 -0.82 -3.06 6.92
N GLU A 38 -0.45 -3.32 8.17
CA GLU A 38 -0.95 -4.49 8.91
C GLU A 38 -2.33 -4.21 9.49
N GLN A 39 -2.50 -3.05 10.14
CA GLN A 39 -3.72 -2.70 10.86
C GLN A 39 -4.75 -1.96 9.99
N GLY A 40 -4.33 -1.34 8.88
CA GLY A 40 -5.18 -0.45 8.07
C GLY A 40 -5.63 0.80 8.85
N ASN A 41 -4.78 1.27 9.76
CA ASN A 41 -5.01 2.41 10.63
C ASN A 41 -4.22 3.63 10.15
N TYR A 42 -4.80 4.30 9.17
CA TYR A 42 -4.24 5.48 8.49
C TYR A 42 -4.01 6.64 9.46
N ARG A 43 -4.96 6.92 10.36
CA ARG A 43 -4.82 8.00 11.35
C ARG A 43 -3.64 7.79 12.29
N SER A 44 -3.45 6.57 12.78
CA SER A 44 -2.31 6.24 13.62
C SER A 44 -0.99 6.33 12.84
N ALA A 45 -0.97 5.87 11.58
CA ALA A 45 0.21 5.98 10.73
C ALA A 45 0.61 7.45 10.49
N GLU A 46 -0.36 8.33 10.18
CA GLU A 46 -0.12 9.76 10.01
C GLU A 46 0.48 10.40 11.27
N GLN A 47 -0.07 10.08 12.45
CA GLN A 47 0.44 10.60 13.72
C GLN A 47 1.87 10.15 14.00
N LEU A 48 2.18 8.88 13.76
CA LEU A 48 3.51 8.32 13.96
C LEU A 48 4.53 8.96 13.00
N LEU A 49 4.14 9.19 11.74
CA LEU A 49 5.00 9.78 10.72
C LEU A 49 5.32 11.26 10.97
N GLN A 50 4.48 11.99 11.70
CA GLN A 50 4.77 13.40 12.06
C GLN A 50 5.99 13.54 12.96
N SER A 51 6.26 12.55 13.80
CA SER A 51 7.40 12.57 14.72
C SER A 51 8.68 11.95 14.16
N VAL A 52 8.61 11.35 12.97
CA VAL A 52 9.77 10.75 12.30
C VAL A 52 10.71 11.85 11.82
N GLU A 53 11.77 12.11 12.60
CA GLU A 53 12.89 12.99 12.27
C GLU A 53 14.07 12.18 11.70
N THR A 54 13.89 11.57 10.53
CA THR A 54 14.93 10.68 9.97
C THR A 54 15.10 10.85 8.46
N ASP A 55 16.34 10.63 8.00
CA ASP A 55 16.72 10.43 6.60
C ASP A 55 16.27 9.03 6.08
N GLU A 56 15.13 8.52 6.55
CA GLU A 56 14.62 7.17 6.28
C GLU A 56 13.68 7.20 5.06
N PRO A 57 14.07 6.66 3.89
CA PRO A 57 13.27 6.76 2.68
C PRO A 57 11.90 6.05 2.78
N LEU A 58 11.76 4.98 3.56
CA LEU A 58 10.47 4.31 3.77
C LEU A 58 9.44 5.25 4.43
N ALA A 59 9.87 6.05 5.41
CA ALA A 59 9.00 7.00 6.08
C ALA A 59 8.45 8.04 5.10
N TYR A 60 9.31 8.59 4.24
CA TYR A 60 8.90 9.53 3.21
C TYR A 60 7.99 8.88 2.16
N ALA A 61 8.26 7.63 1.78
CA ALA A 61 7.40 6.91 0.83
C ALA A 61 5.98 6.67 1.41
N MET A 62 5.87 6.36 2.70
CA MET A 62 4.58 6.25 3.39
C MET A 62 3.86 7.60 3.48
N LYS A 63 4.58 8.69 3.80
CA LYS A 63 4.03 10.06 3.78
C LYS A 63 3.51 10.44 2.39
N ALA A 64 4.25 10.14 1.34
CA ALA A 64 3.83 10.39 -0.03
C ALA A 64 2.57 9.60 -0.40
N SER A 65 2.49 8.34 0.03
CA SER A 65 1.32 7.48 -0.20
C SER A 65 0.08 8.01 0.52
N LEU A 66 0.21 8.40 1.79
CA LEU A 66 -0.87 9.03 2.56
C LEU A 66 -1.34 10.35 1.95
N ALA A 67 -0.40 11.20 1.52
CA ALA A 67 -0.71 12.45 0.83
C ALA A 67 -1.48 12.20 -0.48
N TYR A 68 -1.05 11.22 -1.29
CA TYR A 68 -1.78 10.82 -2.49
C TYR A 68 -3.22 10.37 -2.18
N MET A 69 -3.40 9.53 -1.15
CA MET A 69 -4.73 9.07 -0.75
C MET A 69 -5.62 10.19 -0.20
N ASN A 70 -5.03 11.22 0.41
CA ASN A 70 -5.74 12.44 0.84
C ASN A 70 -5.91 13.48 -0.28
N GLU A 71 -5.54 13.14 -1.52
CA GLU A 71 -5.58 14.04 -2.68
C GLU A 71 -4.68 15.29 -2.53
N ASP A 72 -3.72 15.26 -1.61
CA ASP A 72 -2.70 16.30 -1.42
C ASP A 72 -1.49 16.03 -2.34
N LEU A 73 -1.64 16.42 -3.61
CA LEU A 73 -0.63 16.18 -4.64
C LEU A 73 0.67 16.95 -4.41
N ASP A 74 0.61 18.11 -3.75
CA ASP A 74 1.80 18.91 -3.42
C ASP A 74 2.62 18.21 -2.33
N ALA A 75 1.98 17.76 -1.24
CA ALA A 75 2.66 17.00 -0.20
C ALA A 75 3.13 15.63 -0.72
N MET A 76 2.40 14.99 -1.62
CA MET A 76 2.85 13.77 -2.30
C MET A 76 4.16 14.02 -3.05
N ALA A 77 4.24 15.09 -3.86
CA ALA A 77 5.43 15.41 -4.66
C ALA A 77 6.64 15.77 -3.79
N GLU A 78 6.44 16.52 -2.71
CA GLU A 78 7.48 16.84 -1.75
C GLU A 78 8.04 15.57 -1.11
N ASN A 79 7.18 14.69 -0.59
CA ASN A 79 7.62 13.45 0.04
C ASN A 79 8.21 12.45 -0.96
N ALA A 80 7.78 12.44 -2.22
CA ALA A 80 8.42 11.65 -3.28
C ALA A 80 9.88 12.11 -3.53
N THR A 81 10.10 13.43 -3.53
CA THR A 81 11.44 14.02 -3.65
C THR A 81 12.31 13.65 -2.45
N LEU A 82 11.78 13.77 -1.24
CA LEU A 82 12.49 13.39 -0.01
C LEU A 82 12.81 11.89 0.04
N THR A 83 11.90 11.04 -0.43
CA THR A 83 12.13 9.59 -0.59
C THR A 83 13.35 9.35 -1.47
N ARG A 84 13.38 9.96 -2.67
CA ARG A 84 14.49 9.82 -3.61
C ARG A 84 15.81 10.31 -3.03
N GLU A 85 15.83 11.51 -2.45
CA GLU A 85 17.07 12.12 -1.97
C GLU A 85 17.66 11.39 -0.75
N ALA A 86 16.81 10.92 0.16
CA ALA A 86 17.23 10.05 1.26
C ALA A 86 17.81 8.73 0.71
N ALA A 87 17.17 8.15 -0.29
CA ALA A 87 17.61 6.92 -0.93
C ALA A 87 18.94 7.07 -1.67
N GLU A 88 19.16 8.19 -2.38
CA GLU A 88 20.44 8.51 -3.04
C GLU A 88 21.59 8.56 -2.03
N ARG A 89 21.36 9.12 -0.84
CA ARG A 89 22.34 9.11 0.26
C ARG A 89 22.58 7.69 0.79
N LEU A 90 21.51 6.90 0.91
CA LEU A 90 21.55 5.52 1.42
C LEU A 90 22.39 4.58 0.55
N ILE A 91 22.47 4.81 -0.77
CA ILE A 91 23.24 3.97 -1.72
C ILE A 91 24.68 3.72 -1.26
N ALA A 92 25.32 4.70 -0.60
CA ALA A 92 26.71 4.57 -0.16
C ALA A 92 26.92 3.47 0.89
N SER A 93 25.88 3.14 1.67
CA SER A 93 25.93 2.14 2.75
C SER A 93 25.05 0.93 2.51
N ASP A 94 23.93 1.10 1.79
CA ASP A 94 22.99 0.04 1.41
C ASP A 94 22.52 0.26 -0.04
N PRO A 95 23.31 -0.17 -1.03
CA PRO A 95 22.99 0.06 -2.44
C PRO A 95 21.73 -0.68 -2.89
N LEU A 96 21.38 -1.82 -2.29
CA LEU A 96 20.14 -2.54 -2.60
C LEU A 96 18.93 -1.67 -2.20
N ARG A 97 18.88 -1.22 -0.95
CA ARG A 97 17.77 -0.42 -0.43
C ARG A 97 17.70 0.97 -1.04
N GLY A 98 18.86 1.61 -1.21
CA GLY A 98 18.97 2.90 -1.87
C GLY A 98 18.36 2.88 -3.27
N ASN A 99 18.70 1.87 -4.08
CA ASN A 99 18.13 1.76 -5.42
C ASN A 99 16.61 1.47 -5.44
N ILE A 100 16.10 0.65 -4.51
CA ILE A 100 14.65 0.41 -4.37
C ILE A 100 13.90 1.73 -4.15
N TYR A 101 14.39 2.59 -3.26
CA TYR A 101 13.69 3.84 -2.94
C TYR A 101 13.98 5.00 -3.90
N VAL A 102 15.11 4.99 -4.61
CA VAL A 102 15.30 5.89 -5.78
C VAL A 102 14.25 5.59 -6.84
N ALA A 103 14.02 4.30 -7.12
CA ALA A 103 12.95 3.88 -8.02
C ALA A 103 11.57 4.33 -7.50
N ALA A 104 11.26 4.11 -6.22
CA ALA A 104 10.00 4.56 -5.63
C ALA A 104 9.78 6.08 -5.74
N GLY A 105 10.81 6.88 -5.45
CA GLY A 105 10.74 8.33 -5.57
C GLY A 105 10.48 8.78 -7.01
N HIS A 106 11.24 8.26 -7.98
CA HIS A 106 11.02 8.58 -9.39
C HIS A 106 9.66 8.13 -9.92
N PHE A 107 9.16 6.99 -9.46
CA PHE A 107 7.84 6.48 -9.83
C PHE A 107 6.74 7.45 -9.39
N LEU A 108 6.79 7.91 -8.13
CA LEU A 108 5.85 8.89 -7.59
C LEU A 108 5.97 10.27 -8.25
N GLU A 109 7.19 10.76 -8.49
CA GLU A 109 7.44 12.02 -9.22
C GLU A 109 6.88 11.96 -10.66
N GLY A 110 7.03 10.81 -11.33
CA GLY A 110 6.48 10.56 -12.67
C GLY A 110 4.96 10.56 -12.67
N ALA A 111 4.34 9.87 -11.72
CA ALA A 111 2.89 9.86 -11.53
C ALA A 111 2.33 11.27 -11.28
N HIS A 112 2.93 12.02 -10.34
CA HIS A 112 2.56 13.41 -10.06
C HIS A 112 2.65 14.30 -11.32
N THR A 113 3.71 14.16 -12.11
CA THR A 113 3.89 14.91 -13.36
C THR A 113 2.73 14.66 -14.34
N LEU A 114 2.34 13.39 -14.53
CA LEU A 114 1.20 13.05 -15.40
C LEU A 114 -0.11 13.66 -14.89
N THR A 115 -0.34 13.59 -13.58
CA THR A 115 -1.54 14.13 -12.94
C THR A 115 -1.68 15.64 -13.13
N ILE A 116 -0.60 16.40 -12.87
CA ILE A 116 -0.66 17.88 -12.91
C ILE A 116 -0.55 18.44 -14.34
N GLN A 117 0.31 17.86 -15.18
CA GLN A 117 0.58 18.41 -16.52
C GLN A 117 -0.32 17.80 -17.60
N GLY A 118 -1.05 16.74 -17.27
CA GLY A 118 -1.83 15.94 -18.19
C GLY A 118 -0.97 15.13 -19.16
N VAL A 119 -1.61 14.20 -19.87
CA VAL A 119 -0.93 13.22 -20.73
C VAL A 119 -0.04 13.89 -21.79
N VAL A 120 -0.52 14.93 -22.47
CA VAL A 120 0.21 15.53 -23.61
C VAL A 120 1.53 16.16 -23.19
N ARG A 121 1.56 16.89 -22.07
CA ARG A 121 2.77 17.62 -21.63
C ARG A 121 3.61 16.80 -20.65
N GLY A 122 2.97 15.98 -19.80
CA GLY A 122 3.65 15.20 -18.78
C GLY A 122 4.32 13.92 -19.29
N THR A 123 3.83 13.31 -20.38
CA THR A 123 4.33 11.99 -20.86
C THR A 123 5.84 11.96 -21.10
N PRO A 124 6.49 12.92 -21.78
CA PRO A 124 7.93 12.85 -22.00
C PRO A 124 8.74 12.79 -20.69
N THR A 125 8.36 13.61 -19.71
CA THR A 125 8.99 13.63 -18.39
C THR A 125 8.70 12.35 -17.61
N ALA A 126 7.46 11.86 -17.65
CA ALA A 126 7.07 10.63 -16.97
C ALA A 126 7.77 9.41 -17.54
N LEU A 127 7.94 9.31 -18.87
CA LEU A 127 8.72 8.24 -19.50
C LEU A 127 10.21 8.31 -19.14
N SER A 128 10.78 9.50 -19.08
CA SER A 128 12.16 9.70 -18.62
C SER A 128 12.34 9.23 -17.16
N LYS A 129 11.39 9.57 -16.28
CA LYS A 129 11.37 9.07 -14.90
C LYS A 129 11.19 7.56 -14.84
N LEU A 130 10.29 6.99 -15.64
CA LEU A 130 10.06 5.55 -15.69
C LEU A 130 11.32 4.78 -16.14
N GLN A 131 12.13 5.35 -17.03
CA GLN A 131 13.42 4.77 -17.37
C GLN A 131 14.34 4.70 -16.14
N LEU A 132 14.42 5.78 -15.35
CA LEU A 132 15.21 5.79 -14.11
C LEU A 132 14.67 4.79 -13.07
N VAL A 133 13.34 4.59 -13.00
CA VAL A 133 12.73 3.54 -12.17
C VAL A 133 13.28 2.17 -12.56
N PHE A 134 13.25 1.82 -13.85
CA PHE A 134 13.73 0.52 -14.31
C PHE A 134 15.24 0.34 -14.14
N ASP A 135 16.04 1.39 -14.40
CA ASP A 135 17.48 1.35 -14.21
C ASP A 135 17.83 1.11 -12.72
N SER A 136 17.20 1.82 -11.80
CA SER A 136 17.42 1.62 -10.36
C SER A 136 16.94 0.26 -9.86
N LEU A 137 15.76 -0.21 -10.27
CA LEU A 137 15.30 -1.56 -9.88
C LEU A 137 16.21 -2.66 -10.41
N LYS A 138 16.81 -2.47 -11.58
CA LYS A 138 17.79 -3.40 -12.13
C LYS A 138 19.07 -3.44 -11.29
N GLU A 139 19.61 -2.28 -10.88
CA GLU A 139 20.78 -2.22 -9.99
C GLU A 139 20.50 -2.93 -8.65
N ALA A 140 19.30 -2.77 -8.09
CA ALA A 140 18.90 -3.52 -6.90
C ALA A 140 18.82 -5.04 -7.16
N GLU A 141 18.21 -5.46 -8.27
CA GLU A 141 18.07 -6.87 -8.65
C GLU A 141 19.41 -7.56 -8.94
N GLU A 142 20.43 -6.83 -9.41
CA GLU A 142 21.79 -7.34 -9.58
C GLU A 142 22.50 -7.65 -8.24
N ILE A 143 22.10 -6.99 -7.15
CA ILE A 143 22.69 -7.19 -5.81
C ILE A 143 22.04 -8.38 -5.11
N ASP A 144 20.71 -8.40 -5.02
CA ASP A 144 19.94 -9.51 -4.46
C ASP A 144 18.58 -9.64 -5.18
N PRO A 145 18.47 -10.55 -6.16
CA PRO A 145 17.23 -10.72 -6.92
C PRO A 145 16.11 -11.37 -6.12
N LEU A 146 16.41 -12.00 -4.98
CA LEU A 146 15.43 -12.69 -4.13
C LEU A 146 15.03 -11.86 -2.91
N ASP A 147 15.50 -10.61 -2.84
CA ASP A 147 15.22 -9.74 -1.70
C ASP A 147 13.72 -9.44 -1.56
N PRO A 148 13.14 -9.60 -0.35
CA PRO A 148 11.69 -9.49 -0.19
C PRO A 148 11.14 -8.08 -0.35
N GLU A 149 11.89 -7.06 0.08
CA GLU A 149 11.49 -5.65 -0.04
C GLU A 149 11.51 -5.23 -1.52
N LEU A 150 12.57 -5.59 -2.25
CA LEU A 150 12.66 -5.37 -3.69
C LEU A 150 11.47 -5.99 -4.42
N ASN A 151 11.22 -7.27 -4.17
CA ASN A 151 10.19 -8.01 -4.90
C ASN A 151 8.78 -7.54 -4.55
N LEU A 152 8.54 -7.06 -3.32
CA LEU A 152 7.31 -6.39 -2.94
C LEU A 152 7.12 -5.09 -3.74
N VAL A 153 8.08 -4.16 -3.64
CA VAL A 153 7.98 -2.83 -4.27
C VAL A 153 7.88 -2.93 -5.79
N LYS A 154 8.76 -3.71 -6.42
CA LYS A 154 8.76 -3.95 -7.86
C LYS A 154 7.48 -4.62 -8.32
N GLY A 155 7.00 -5.64 -7.60
CA GLY A 155 5.75 -6.33 -7.92
C GLY A 155 4.54 -5.38 -7.96
N TYR A 156 4.40 -4.51 -6.95
CA TYR A 156 3.34 -3.50 -6.94
C TYR A 156 3.46 -2.47 -8.08
N MET A 157 4.67 -2.02 -8.40
CA MET A 157 4.89 -1.10 -9.54
C MET A 157 4.53 -1.77 -10.86
N ASP A 158 4.97 -3.01 -11.09
CA ASP A 158 4.71 -3.76 -12.31
C ASP A 158 3.19 -4.01 -12.48
N LEU A 159 2.48 -4.33 -11.40
CA LEU A 159 1.01 -4.43 -11.40
C LEU A 159 0.34 -3.10 -11.76
N MET A 160 0.75 -2.00 -11.15
CA MET A 160 0.20 -0.68 -11.45
C MET A 160 0.43 -0.28 -12.91
N LEU A 161 1.60 -0.63 -13.46
CA LEU A 161 1.91 -0.40 -14.87
C LEU A 161 1.11 -1.34 -15.78
N ALA A 162 0.88 -2.62 -15.42
CA ALA A 162 0.11 -3.56 -16.24
C ALA A 162 -1.32 -3.11 -16.47
N VAL A 163 -1.96 -2.55 -15.45
CA VAL A 163 -3.33 -2.03 -15.55
C VAL A 163 -3.41 -0.81 -16.48
N ASN A 164 -2.35 0.00 -16.54
CA ASN A 164 -2.36 1.28 -17.23
C ASN A 164 -1.58 1.31 -18.56
N LEU A 165 -0.70 0.33 -18.81
CA LEU A 165 0.20 0.25 -19.96
C LEU A 165 0.25 -1.18 -20.51
N PRO A 166 0.13 -1.37 -21.84
CA PRO A 166 0.00 -2.70 -22.46
C PRO A 166 1.31 -3.51 -22.53
N PHE A 167 2.36 -3.12 -21.80
CA PHE A 167 3.69 -3.72 -21.89
C PHE A 167 4.11 -4.50 -20.65
N SER A 168 3.41 -4.34 -19.52
CA SER A 168 3.67 -5.09 -18.30
C SER A 168 2.75 -6.31 -18.23
N ASP A 169 3.34 -7.47 -17.95
CA ASP A 169 2.63 -8.73 -17.79
C ASP A 169 2.29 -8.93 -16.30
N PRO A 170 1.00 -8.83 -15.91
CA PRO A 170 0.61 -8.96 -14.53
C PRO A 170 0.92 -10.35 -13.97
N ALA A 171 1.05 -11.40 -14.80
CA ALA A 171 1.38 -12.74 -14.34
C ALA A 171 2.79 -12.82 -13.72
N GLN A 172 3.78 -12.15 -14.33
CA GLN A 172 5.14 -12.10 -13.80
C GLN A 172 5.22 -11.31 -12.50
N ALA A 173 4.44 -10.23 -12.39
CA ALA A 173 4.35 -9.45 -11.16
C ALA A 173 3.70 -10.27 -10.02
N ILE A 174 2.64 -11.02 -10.32
CA ILE A 174 1.99 -11.94 -9.37
C ILE A 174 2.96 -13.03 -8.91
N GLU A 175 3.66 -13.70 -9.85
CA GLU A 175 4.63 -14.75 -9.52
C GLU A 175 5.75 -14.21 -8.62
N ARG A 176 6.20 -12.97 -8.87
CA ARG A 176 7.20 -12.30 -8.04
C ARG A 176 6.71 -12.06 -6.61
N LEU A 177 5.49 -11.53 -6.49
CA LEU A 177 4.88 -11.29 -5.18
C LEU A 177 4.71 -12.61 -4.42
N GLU A 178 4.25 -13.67 -5.09
CA GLU A 178 3.98 -14.97 -4.47
C GLU A 178 5.26 -15.65 -3.94
N ASN A 179 6.35 -15.60 -4.70
CA ASN A 179 7.53 -16.40 -4.41
C ASN A 179 8.59 -15.69 -3.57
N TYR A 180 8.66 -14.36 -3.65
CA TYR A 180 9.80 -13.62 -3.11
C TYR A 180 9.42 -12.46 -2.21
N ALA A 181 8.23 -11.87 -2.36
CA ALA A 181 7.86 -10.71 -1.57
C ALA A 181 7.47 -11.07 -0.13
N ALA A 182 7.82 -10.20 0.81
CA ALA A 182 7.37 -10.28 2.18
C ALA A 182 7.10 -8.86 2.73
N PRO A 183 6.24 -8.71 3.75
CA PRO A 183 5.52 -9.77 4.45
C PRO A 183 4.41 -10.40 3.60
N GLU A 184 4.12 -11.68 3.85
CA GLU A 184 3.20 -12.49 3.04
C GLU A 184 1.81 -11.87 2.91
N TYR A 185 1.28 -11.28 3.99
CA TYR A 185 -0.04 -10.64 3.95
C TYR A 185 -0.11 -9.45 2.97
N LEU A 186 0.99 -8.71 2.79
CA LEU A 186 1.06 -7.64 1.80
C LEU A 186 1.24 -8.19 0.38
N ALA A 187 2.06 -9.21 0.20
CA ALA A 187 2.17 -9.89 -1.08
C ALA A 187 0.80 -10.40 -1.55
N GLN A 188 0.07 -11.10 -0.67
CA GLN A 188 -1.26 -11.64 -0.94
C GLN A 188 -2.31 -10.54 -1.16
N ARG A 189 -2.20 -9.41 -0.46
CA ARG A 189 -3.02 -8.21 -0.77
C ARG A 189 -2.81 -7.74 -2.20
N GLY A 190 -1.56 -7.62 -2.65
CA GLY A 190 -1.22 -7.20 -4.02
C GLY A 190 -1.73 -8.19 -5.07
N ILE A 191 -1.55 -9.48 -4.83
CA ILE A 191 -2.04 -10.57 -5.69
C ILE A 191 -3.57 -10.55 -5.80
N ALA A 192 -4.27 -10.36 -4.67
CA ALA A 192 -5.73 -10.28 -4.65
C ALA A 192 -6.26 -9.09 -5.47
N ILE A 193 -5.61 -7.92 -5.36
CA ILE A 193 -5.93 -6.74 -6.18
C ILE A 193 -5.72 -7.05 -7.67
N ALA A 194 -4.57 -7.64 -8.01
CA ALA A 194 -4.26 -7.99 -9.39
C ALA A 194 -5.30 -8.92 -10.00
N TYR A 195 -5.66 -10.00 -9.31
CA TYR A 195 -6.66 -10.94 -9.81
C TYR A 195 -8.06 -10.34 -9.90
N ARG A 196 -8.45 -9.50 -8.93
CA ARG A 196 -9.72 -8.76 -8.98
C ARG A 196 -9.80 -7.87 -10.23
N ASP A 197 -8.72 -7.16 -10.55
CA ASP A 197 -8.68 -6.23 -11.69
C ASP A 197 -8.60 -6.98 -13.04
N LEU A 198 -8.15 -8.23 -13.02
CA LEU A 198 -8.16 -9.15 -14.16
C LEU A 198 -9.47 -9.96 -14.31
N ASP A 199 -10.49 -9.68 -13.50
CA ASP A 199 -11.76 -10.43 -13.45
C ASP A 199 -11.58 -11.93 -13.13
N ARG A 200 -10.51 -12.28 -12.42
CA ARG A 200 -10.17 -13.63 -11.92
C ARG A 200 -10.59 -13.76 -10.46
N GLN A 201 -11.90 -13.79 -10.24
CA GLN A 201 -12.52 -13.54 -8.95
C GLN A 201 -12.25 -14.68 -7.95
N GLU A 202 -12.15 -15.92 -8.41
CA GLU A 202 -11.83 -17.08 -7.57
C GLU A 202 -10.41 -17.02 -7.01
N GLU A 203 -9.43 -16.69 -7.86
CA GLU A 203 -8.04 -16.53 -7.43
C GLU A 203 -7.87 -15.31 -6.52
N ALA A 204 -8.58 -14.22 -6.81
CA ALA A 204 -8.63 -13.04 -5.94
C ALA A 204 -9.16 -13.40 -4.54
N MET A 205 -10.19 -14.26 -4.47
CA MET A 205 -10.76 -14.72 -3.20
C MET A 205 -9.76 -15.53 -2.39
N VAL A 206 -9.01 -16.44 -3.02
CA VAL A 206 -7.98 -17.23 -2.33
C VAL A 206 -6.91 -16.33 -1.73
N ALA A 207 -6.40 -15.38 -2.51
CA ALA A 207 -5.35 -14.46 -2.06
C ALA A 207 -5.83 -13.53 -0.94
N VAL A 208 -7.03 -12.94 -1.04
CA VAL A 208 -7.54 -12.07 0.04
C VAL A 208 -7.81 -12.85 1.32
N GLU A 209 -8.22 -14.12 1.22
CA GLU A 209 -8.41 -14.99 2.38
C GLU A 209 -7.08 -15.35 3.06
N GLN A 210 -6.01 -15.57 2.30
CA GLN A 210 -4.67 -15.75 2.85
C GLN A 210 -4.17 -14.49 3.56
N ALA A 211 -4.34 -13.31 2.96
CA ALA A 211 -3.97 -12.05 3.61
C ALA A 211 -4.73 -11.84 4.94
N LEU A 212 -6.04 -12.11 4.96
CA LEU A 212 -6.88 -12.00 6.16
C LEU A 212 -6.55 -13.01 7.27
N GLN A 213 -5.85 -14.11 6.98
CA GLN A 213 -5.41 -15.03 8.04
C GLN A 213 -4.40 -14.36 8.98
N ALA A 214 -3.53 -13.50 8.44
CA ALA A 214 -2.54 -12.75 9.22
C ALA A 214 -3.15 -11.47 9.82
N THR A 215 -4.02 -10.79 9.07
CA THR A 215 -4.56 -9.48 9.45
C THR A 215 -6.10 -9.46 9.39
N PRO A 216 -6.79 -10.24 10.25
CA PRO A 216 -8.23 -10.51 10.14
C PRO A 216 -9.13 -9.28 10.31
N ASP A 217 -8.62 -8.25 11.00
CA ASP A 217 -9.35 -7.02 11.30
C ASP A 217 -8.96 -5.84 10.38
N ASN A 218 -8.08 -6.07 9.39
CA ASN A 218 -7.62 -5.00 8.49
C ASN A 218 -8.78 -4.53 7.59
N PRO A 219 -9.21 -3.27 7.69
CA PRO A 219 -10.38 -2.79 6.96
C PRO A 219 -10.17 -2.74 5.45
N ASP A 220 -8.93 -2.58 4.95
CA ASP A 220 -8.66 -2.63 3.51
C ASP A 220 -8.89 -4.02 2.93
N LEU A 221 -8.50 -5.07 3.65
CA LEU A 221 -8.67 -6.45 3.21
C LEU A 221 -10.13 -6.89 3.32
N LEU A 222 -10.83 -6.47 4.38
CA LEU A 222 -12.27 -6.68 4.52
C LEU A 222 -13.02 -6.01 3.37
N TYR A 223 -12.65 -4.77 3.04
CA TYR A 223 -13.19 -4.06 1.90
C TYR A 223 -12.87 -4.75 0.57
N LEU A 224 -11.61 -5.16 0.35
CA LEU A 224 -11.20 -5.88 -0.85
C LEU A 224 -12.01 -7.18 -1.03
N LYS A 225 -12.22 -7.94 0.04
CA LYS A 225 -13.08 -9.13 0.03
C LYS A 225 -14.52 -8.79 -0.34
N ALA A 226 -15.06 -7.70 0.19
CA ALA A 226 -16.40 -7.23 -0.16
C ALA A 226 -16.51 -6.89 -1.67
N GLN A 227 -15.50 -6.23 -2.23
CA GLN A 227 -15.46 -5.91 -3.66
C GLN A 227 -15.41 -7.16 -4.55
N ILE A 228 -14.58 -8.14 -4.19
CA ILE A 228 -14.51 -9.43 -4.92
C ILE A 228 -15.86 -10.15 -4.85
N LEU A 229 -16.54 -10.16 -3.69
CA LEU A 229 -17.88 -10.73 -3.56
C LEU A 229 -18.92 -10.00 -4.41
N VAL A 230 -18.84 -8.68 -4.54
CA VAL A 230 -19.70 -7.90 -5.45
C VAL A 230 -19.48 -8.30 -6.90
N GLN A 231 -18.22 -8.49 -7.32
CA GLN A 231 -17.90 -8.95 -8.69
C GLN A 231 -18.42 -10.36 -8.97
N GLN A 232 -18.46 -11.22 -7.94
CA GLN A 232 -19.10 -12.54 -7.98
C GLN A 232 -20.64 -12.50 -7.93
N GLU A 233 -21.26 -11.32 -8.00
CA GLU A 233 -22.71 -11.10 -7.86
C GLU A 233 -23.28 -11.54 -6.49
N ARG A 234 -22.42 -11.69 -5.48
CA ARG A 234 -22.77 -12.11 -4.11
C ARG A 234 -23.00 -10.89 -3.20
N ASP A 235 -23.86 -9.98 -3.64
CA ASP A 235 -24.12 -8.70 -2.96
C ASP A 235 -24.53 -8.88 -1.49
N GLN A 236 -25.37 -9.88 -1.17
CA GLN A 236 -25.83 -10.09 0.21
C GLN A 236 -24.70 -10.48 1.16
N GLU A 237 -23.71 -11.23 0.66
CA GLU A 237 -22.56 -11.67 1.44
C GLU A 237 -21.52 -10.56 1.56
N SER A 238 -21.34 -9.73 0.52
CA SER A 238 -20.40 -8.61 0.56
C SER A 238 -20.74 -7.59 1.66
N LEU A 239 -22.03 -7.38 1.94
CA LEU A 239 -22.51 -6.46 2.98
C LEU A 239 -21.93 -6.75 4.36
N VAL A 240 -21.69 -8.03 4.69
CA VAL A 240 -21.09 -8.41 5.98
C VAL A 240 -19.68 -7.84 6.10
N PHE A 241 -18.89 -7.92 5.03
CA PHE A 241 -17.50 -7.45 5.02
C PHE A 241 -17.40 -5.93 4.89
N PHE A 242 -18.31 -5.30 4.13
CA PHE A 242 -18.47 -3.84 4.13
C PHE A 242 -18.75 -3.30 5.54
N GLN A 243 -19.67 -3.94 6.27
CA GLN A 243 -20.00 -3.53 7.64
C GLN A 243 -18.82 -3.72 8.59
N GLN A 244 -18.04 -4.80 8.45
CA GLN A 244 -16.85 -5.01 9.27
C GLN A 244 -15.77 -3.96 8.99
N ALA A 245 -15.54 -3.58 7.73
CA ALA A 245 -14.61 -2.51 7.37
C ALA A 245 -15.07 -1.15 7.95
N LEU A 246 -16.36 -0.80 7.78
CA LEU A 246 -16.93 0.46 8.30
C LEU A 246 -16.98 0.49 9.84
N ALA A 247 -17.01 -0.66 10.51
CA ALA A 247 -16.85 -0.70 11.97
C ALA A 247 -15.46 -0.20 12.45
N ARG A 248 -14.51 0.01 11.53
CA ARG A 248 -13.20 0.62 11.77
C ARG A 248 -13.09 2.02 11.13
N GLN A 249 -14.19 2.67 10.77
CA GLN A 249 -14.17 3.94 10.02
C GLN A 249 -13.31 5.05 10.65
N THR A 250 -13.13 5.11 11.97
CA THR A 250 -12.26 6.11 12.63
C THR A 250 -10.76 5.87 12.41
N GLN A 251 -10.41 4.73 11.82
CA GLN A 251 -9.06 4.36 11.39
C GLN A 251 -8.82 4.69 9.91
N LEU A 252 -9.90 4.84 9.14
CA LEU A 252 -9.86 5.07 7.71
C LEU A 252 -9.70 6.55 7.38
N LEU A 253 -9.17 6.83 6.18
CA LEU A 253 -9.26 8.16 5.59
C LEU A 253 -10.72 8.46 5.22
N PRO A 254 -11.17 9.73 5.29
CA PRO A 254 -12.57 10.06 5.04
C PRO A 254 -13.08 9.61 3.67
N ASN A 255 -12.34 9.90 2.61
CA ASN A 255 -12.69 9.49 1.24
C ASN A 255 -12.83 7.96 1.11
N LEU A 256 -11.95 7.19 1.76
CA LEU A 256 -12.02 5.73 1.77
C LEU A 256 -13.26 5.25 2.54
N ALA A 257 -13.54 5.80 3.72
CA ALA A 257 -14.76 5.48 4.48
C ALA A 257 -16.03 5.78 3.66
N GLY A 258 -16.05 6.93 2.99
CA GLY A 258 -17.10 7.31 2.06
C GLY A 258 -17.27 6.31 0.92
N GLN A 259 -16.17 5.93 0.26
CA GLN A 259 -16.20 4.98 -0.85
C GLN A 259 -16.78 3.62 -0.41
N ILE A 260 -16.31 3.08 0.72
CA ILE A 260 -16.79 1.82 1.27
C ILE A 260 -18.30 1.90 1.56
N ALA A 261 -18.77 2.99 2.17
CA ALA A 261 -20.19 3.18 2.47
C ALA A 261 -21.05 3.32 1.21
N TRP A 262 -20.54 4.00 0.19
CA TRP A 262 -21.23 4.13 -1.10
C TRP A 262 -21.37 2.78 -1.80
N GLU A 263 -20.30 1.99 -1.86
CA GLU A 263 -20.32 0.65 -2.48
C GLU A 263 -21.22 -0.31 -1.70
N ALA A 264 -21.18 -0.27 -0.36
CA ALA A 264 -22.06 -1.04 0.50
C ALA A 264 -23.55 -0.71 0.25
N CYS A 265 -23.90 0.57 0.18
CA CYS A 265 -25.27 1.01 -0.11
C CYS A 265 -25.76 0.51 -1.49
N ARG A 266 -24.88 0.52 -2.50
CA ARG A 266 -25.21 0.00 -3.83
C ARG A 266 -25.40 -1.51 -3.84
N ALA A 267 -24.55 -2.25 -3.12
CA ALA A 267 -24.72 -3.69 -2.96
C ALA A 267 -26.06 -4.00 -2.26
N ASP A 268 -26.42 -3.27 -1.21
CA ASP A 268 -27.71 -3.46 -0.52
C ASP A 268 -28.91 -3.09 -1.40
N SER A 269 -28.78 -2.04 -2.21
CA SER A 269 -29.82 -1.65 -3.18
C SER A 269 -30.06 -2.74 -4.22
N ARG A 270 -28.99 -3.40 -4.71
CA ARG A 270 -29.11 -4.54 -5.63
C ARG A 270 -29.68 -5.78 -4.95
N ALA A 271 -29.21 -6.11 -3.74
CA ALA A 271 -29.66 -7.27 -2.98
C ALA A 271 -31.15 -7.18 -2.57
N THR A 272 -31.62 -5.98 -2.22
CA THR A 272 -32.98 -5.77 -1.69
C THR A 272 -33.97 -5.18 -2.70
N GLY A 273 -33.49 -4.67 -3.84
CA GLY A 273 -34.29 -3.94 -4.83
C GLY A 273 -34.77 -2.55 -4.35
N ARG A 274 -34.26 -2.06 -3.22
CA ARG A 274 -34.62 -0.74 -2.67
C ARG A 274 -33.76 0.34 -3.32
N ASN A 275 -34.38 1.45 -3.70
CA ASN A 275 -33.64 2.63 -4.13
C ASN A 275 -33.20 3.45 -2.90
N GLN A 276 -31.90 3.52 -2.65
CA GLN A 276 -31.32 4.23 -1.51
C GLN A 276 -30.49 5.43 -1.95
N ASP A 277 -30.41 6.43 -1.09
CA ASP A 277 -29.53 7.58 -1.28
C ASP A 277 -28.09 7.22 -0.85
N CYS A 278 -27.34 6.63 -1.77
CA CYS A 278 -25.96 6.23 -1.49
C CYS A 278 -24.99 7.41 -1.37
N SER A 279 -25.38 8.60 -1.84
CA SER A 279 -24.60 9.82 -1.60
C SER A 279 -24.70 10.22 -0.13
N ALA A 280 -25.90 10.17 0.46
CA ALA A 280 -26.08 10.43 1.89
C ALA A 280 -25.32 9.42 2.78
N ALA A 281 -25.27 8.15 2.37
CA ALA A 281 -24.50 7.12 3.07
C ALA A 281 -22.99 7.41 3.04
N ARG A 282 -22.45 7.80 1.87
CA ARG A 282 -21.05 8.23 1.71
C ARG A 282 -20.73 9.40 2.64
N ASP A 283 -21.50 10.49 2.54
CA ASP A 283 -21.24 11.74 3.26
C ASP A 283 -21.28 11.50 4.79
N SER A 284 -22.18 10.65 5.26
CA SER A 284 -22.27 10.28 6.68
C SER A 284 -21.03 9.50 7.16
N ALA A 285 -20.48 8.62 6.34
CA ALA A 285 -19.28 7.85 6.68
C ALA A 285 -18.02 8.73 6.65
N GLU A 286 -17.92 9.63 5.68
CA GLU A 286 -16.86 10.65 5.62
C GLU A 286 -16.86 11.51 6.89
N GLU A 287 -18.01 12.04 7.31
CA GLU A 287 -18.11 12.84 8.54
C GLU A 287 -17.72 12.03 9.78
N ALA A 288 -18.20 10.79 9.89
CA ALA A 288 -17.98 9.98 11.07
C ALA A 288 -16.54 9.43 11.20
N SER A 289 -15.75 9.45 10.12
CA SER A 289 -14.31 9.12 10.13
C SER A 289 -13.42 10.28 10.60
N GLN A 290 -13.91 11.52 10.58
CA GLN A 290 -13.16 12.71 11.00
C GLN A 290 -13.03 12.84 12.53
N GLY A 291 -13.80 12.05 13.30
CA GLY A 291 -13.85 12.04 14.78
C GLY A 291 -12.65 11.36 15.45
#